data_AF-A0A966A2V8-F1
#
_entry.id   AF-A0A966A2V8-F1
#
_cell.length_a   1.000
_cell.length_b   1.000
_cell.length_c   1.000
_cell.angle_alpha   90.00
_cell.angle_beta   90.00
_cell.angle_gamma   90.00
#
_symmetry.space_group_name_H-M   'P 1'
#
loop_
_entity.id
_entity.type
_entity.pdbx_description
1 polymer ?
#
loop_
_entity_poly.entity_id
_entity_poly.type
_entity_poly.pdbx_seq_one_letter_code
_entity_poly.pdbx_strand_id
1 'polypeptide(L)'
;KNPYTGEVLPVSLRPVGPITVHYNADDSREMPKTMGGARLESEAQIFPAVIVNDDVFMSEVIRARVFRPEREHPYEVNDMSHYHGSLQELTDPAVTMADTTVSFAEVTGWQNWMNMGSRDGGLTSRTFGRKVASFDMMPQKWRDLLAEKAPDIAADPVAALDGPAAEFDR
;
A
#
# COMPACT_ATOMS: atom_id res chain seq x y z
N LYS A 1 -18.59 6.98 -11.15
CA LYS A 1 -19.97 6.82 -10.62
C LYS A 1 -19.88 6.07 -9.31
N ASN A 2 -20.37 6.63 -8.21
CA ASN A 2 -20.46 5.93 -6.94
C ASN A 2 -21.46 4.76 -7.09
N PRO A 3 -21.06 3.50 -6.81
CA PRO A 3 -21.94 2.34 -7.00
C PRO A 3 -23.09 2.25 -5.97
N TYR A 4 -22.98 2.95 -4.84
CA TYR A 4 -23.98 2.94 -3.77
C TYR A 4 -25.03 4.05 -3.91
N THR A 5 -24.61 5.25 -4.35
CA THR A 5 -25.51 6.41 -4.50
C THR A 5 -25.93 6.69 -5.94
N GLY A 6 -25.21 6.14 -6.92
CA GLY A 6 -25.41 6.44 -8.34
C GLY A 6 -24.86 7.79 -8.79
N GLU A 7 -24.35 8.62 -7.88
CA GLU A 7 -23.82 9.95 -8.17
C GLU A 7 -22.54 9.87 -9.02
N VAL A 8 -22.35 10.87 -9.89
CA VAL A 8 -21.10 11.05 -10.64
C VAL A 8 -20.26 12.07 -9.89
N LEU A 9 -19.24 11.57 -9.19
CA LEU A 9 -18.33 12.37 -8.38
C LEU A 9 -16.97 12.52 -9.08
N PRO A 10 -16.34 13.70 -9.02
CA PRO A 10 -14.97 13.86 -9.49
C PRO A 10 -14.02 13.05 -8.59
N VAL A 11 -13.14 12.27 -9.20
CA VAL A 11 -12.08 11.53 -8.49
C VAL A 11 -10.75 12.18 -8.81
N SER A 12 -10.08 12.72 -7.80
CA SER A 12 -8.70 13.19 -7.90
C SER A 12 -7.78 12.08 -7.40
N LEU A 13 -6.96 11.54 -8.29
CA LEU A 13 -5.95 10.54 -7.95
C LEU A 13 -4.61 11.27 -7.88
N ARG A 14 -4.19 11.65 -6.67
CA ARG A 14 -2.90 12.27 -6.42
C ARG A 14 -1.99 11.27 -5.70
N PRO A 15 -0.81 10.95 -6.24
CA PRO A 15 0.19 10.20 -5.50
C PRO A 15 0.52 10.90 -4.18
N VAL A 16 0.72 10.12 -3.11
CA VAL A 16 1.08 10.61 -1.77
C VAL A 16 2.55 11.08 -1.71
N GLY A 17 3.32 10.87 -2.79
CA GLY A 17 4.76 11.13 -2.84
C GLY A 17 5.56 10.06 -2.09
N PRO A 18 6.88 10.25 -1.97
CA PRO A 18 7.74 9.29 -1.28
C PRO A 18 7.46 9.25 0.22
N ILE A 19 7.58 8.04 0.77
CA ILE A 19 7.44 7.77 2.21
C ILE A 19 8.70 7.04 2.66
N THR A 20 9.34 7.53 3.72
CA THR A 20 10.48 6.86 4.34
C THR A 20 10.00 5.96 5.48
N VAL A 21 10.43 4.70 5.46
CA VAL A 21 10.25 3.73 6.54
C VAL A 21 11.62 3.30 7.01
N HIS A 22 11.87 3.36 8.31
CA HIS A 22 13.13 2.90 8.89
C HIS A 22 12.98 1.47 9.38
N TYR A 23 13.95 0.62 9.08
CA TYR A 23 14.05 -0.75 9.60
C TYR A 23 15.20 -0.81 10.59
N ASN A 24 14.90 -1.27 11.80
CA ASN A 24 15.85 -1.46 12.88
C ASN A 24 16.53 -2.83 12.76
N ALA A 25 17.66 -3.00 13.45
CA ALA A 25 18.43 -4.25 13.43
C ALA A 25 17.71 -5.46 14.07
N ASP A 26 16.61 -5.21 14.78
CA ASP A 26 15.73 -6.23 15.36
C ASP A 26 14.52 -6.55 14.46
N ASP A 27 14.59 -6.17 13.18
CA ASP A 27 13.53 -6.27 12.17
C ASP A 27 12.25 -5.48 12.49
N SER A 28 12.26 -4.64 13.54
CA SER A 28 11.17 -3.69 13.77
C SER A 28 11.20 -2.56 12.75
N ARG A 29 10.03 -2.00 12.42
CA ARG A 29 9.90 -0.87 11.49
C ARG A 29 9.33 0.36 12.19
N GLU A 30 9.94 1.51 11.94
CA GLU A 30 9.42 2.81 12.36
C GLU A 30 8.64 3.44 11.20
N MET A 31 7.33 3.47 11.35
CA MET A 31 6.43 4.14 10.42
C MET A 31 6.46 5.66 10.65
N PRO A 32 6.29 6.47 9.60
CA PRO A 32 6.15 7.91 9.76
C PRO A 32 4.91 8.23 10.60
N LYS A 33 4.99 9.31 11.39
CA LYS A 33 3.85 9.80 12.20
C LYS A 33 2.86 10.65 11.41
N THR A 34 3.23 10.98 10.17
CA THR A 34 2.42 11.78 9.26
C THR A 34 2.50 11.23 7.85
N MET A 35 1.38 11.27 7.14
CA MET A 35 1.28 10.93 5.72
C MET A 35 0.47 12.02 5.05
N GLY A 36 0.99 12.66 4.00
CA GLY A 36 0.27 13.77 3.37
C GLY A 36 0.04 14.97 4.30
N GLY A 37 0.90 15.19 5.31
CA GLY A 37 0.67 16.20 6.36
C GLY A 37 -0.43 15.85 7.37
N ALA A 38 -1.19 14.78 7.15
CA ALA A 38 -2.16 14.26 8.12
C ALA A 38 -1.48 13.36 9.15
N ARG A 39 -1.96 13.38 10.39
CA ARG A 39 -1.49 12.46 11.43
C ARG A 39 -1.83 11.02 11.01
N LEU A 40 -0.82 10.15 11.13
CA LEU A 40 -0.91 8.73 10.88
C LEU A 40 -0.66 7.98 12.20
N GLU A 41 -1.57 7.09 12.55
CA GLU A 41 -1.31 6.03 13.53
C GLU A 41 -1.25 4.72 12.77
N SER A 42 -0.22 3.91 13.00
CA SER A 42 -0.07 2.61 12.37
C SER A 42 0.54 1.62 13.35
N GLU A 43 -0.04 0.43 13.38
CA GLU A 43 0.48 -0.73 14.10
C GLU A 43 0.63 -1.87 13.10
N ALA A 44 1.74 -2.59 13.19
CA ALA A 44 2.06 -3.70 12.32
C ALA A 44 2.45 -4.90 13.17
N GLN A 45 1.87 -6.06 12.85
CA GLN A 45 2.28 -7.33 13.41
C GLN A 45 2.75 -8.23 12.29
N ILE A 46 4.04 -8.55 12.29
CA ILE A 46 4.62 -9.57 11.41
C ILE A 46 4.61 -10.89 12.19
N PHE A 47 4.06 -11.93 11.58
CA PHE A 47 4.02 -13.26 12.17
C PHE A 47 5.26 -14.06 11.77
N PRO A 48 5.73 -15.00 12.62
CA PRO A 48 6.81 -15.91 12.24
C PRO A 48 6.51 -16.63 10.92
N ALA A 49 7.54 -16.82 10.10
CA ALA A 49 7.41 -17.56 8.87
C ALA A 49 7.02 -19.03 9.14
N VAL A 50 6.13 -19.56 8.31
CA VAL A 50 5.74 -20.97 8.29
C VAL A 50 6.35 -21.62 7.07
N ILE A 51 7.10 -22.71 7.29
CA ILE A 51 7.78 -23.45 6.23
C ILE A 51 7.09 -24.80 6.06
N VAL A 52 6.67 -25.11 4.84
CA VAL A 52 6.13 -26.42 4.46
C VAL A 52 6.89 -26.92 3.24
N ASN A 53 7.82 -27.85 3.46
CA ASN A 53 8.80 -28.26 2.46
C ASN A 53 9.61 -27.04 1.97
N ASP A 54 9.53 -26.72 0.67
CA ASP A 54 10.19 -25.55 0.09
C ASP A 54 9.33 -24.28 0.16
N ASP A 55 8.03 -24.38 0.47
CA ASP A 55 7.16 -23.22 0.53
C ASP A 55 7.36 -22.45 1.84
N VAL A 56 7.65 -21.15 1.73
CA VAL A 56 7.75 -20.23 2.88
C VAL A 56 6.60 -19.24 2.82
N PHE A 57 5.83 -19.19 3.91
CA PHE A 57 4.72 -18.27 4.09
C PHE A 57 5.03 -17.29 5.20
N MET A 58 4.89 -16.00 4.93
CA MET A 58 4.97 -14.93 5.93
C MET A 58 3.68 -14.13 5.92
N SER A 59 3.15 -13.82 7.09
CA SER A 59 1.92 -13.04 7.20
C SER A 59 2.18 -11.76 7.96
N GLU A 60 1.52 -10.68 7.56
CA GLU A 60 1.46 -9.46 8.34
C GLU A 60 0.01 -8.98 8.45
N VAL A 61 -0.27 -8.31 9.57
CA VAL A 61 -1.51 -7.57 9.76
C VAL A 61 -1.15 -6.13 10.11
N ILE A 62 -1.75 -5.18 9.40
CA ILE A 62 -1.60 -3.75 9.67
C ILE A 62 -2.94 -3.17 10.09
N ARG A 63 -2.88 -2.27 11.07
CA ARG A 63 -3.96 -1.34 11.39
C ARG A 63 -3.44 0.06 11.24
N ALA A 64 -4.09 0.86 10.41
CA ALA A 64 -3.73 2.25 10.20
C ALA A 64 -4.94 3.17 10.34
N ARG A 65 -4.71 4.36 10.90
CA ARG A 65 -5.68 5.45 10.99
C ARG A 65 -5.05 6.73 10.46
N VAL A 66 -5.73 7.34 9.49
CA VAL A 66 -5.34 8.65 8.94
C VAL A 66 -6.34 9.70 9.44
N PHE A 67 -5.84 10.67 10.20
CA PHE A 67 -6.65 11.73 10.79
C PHE A 67 -6.57 12.97 9.91
N ARG A 68 -7.67 13.25 9.20
CA ARG A 68 -7.78 14.44 8.37
C ARG A 68 -8.75 15.46 8.99
N PRO A 69 -8.44 16.77 8.98
CA PRO A 69 -9.27 17.80 9.62
C PRO A 69 -10.71 17.84 9.12
N GLU A 70 -10.97 17.48 7.86
CA GLU A 70 -12.29 17.51 7.24
C GLU A 70 -13.19 16.31 7.59
N ARG A 71 -12.70 15.34 8.39
CA ARG A 71 -13.46 14.15 8.78
C ARG A 71 -13.67 14.10 10.29
N GLU A 72 -14.92 13.80 10.68
CA GLU A 72 -15.28 13.53 12.07
C GLU A 72 -14.61 12.25 12.61
N HIS A 73 -14.45 11.23 11.75
CA HIS A 73 -13.80 9.97 12.08
C HIS A 73 -12.58 9.75 11.19
N PRO A 74 -11.48 9.17 11.73
CA PRO A 74 -10.32 8.85 10.93
C PRO A 74 -10.69 7.88 9.80
N TYR A 75 -9.94 7.97 8.70
CA TYR A 75 -9.98 6.90 7.70
C TYR A 75 -9.20 5.71 8.27
N GLU A 76 -9.89 4.60 8.50
CA GLU A 76 -9.30 3.38 9.05
C GLU A 76 -9.04 2.35 7.95
N VAL A 77 -7.91 1.68 8.06
CA VAL A 77 -7.49 0.53 7.24
C VAL A 77 -7.12 -0.60 8.19
N ASN A 78 -7.69 -1.77 7.94
CA ASN A 78 -7.25 -3.03 8.53
C ASN A 78 -6.90 -3.95 7.36
N ASP A 79 -5.62 -4.29 7.24
CA ASP A 79 -5.17 -5.17 6.17
C ASP A 79 -4.43 -6.40 6.70
N MET A 80 -4.44 -7.42 5.85
CA MET A 80 -3.72 -8.66 6.04
C MET A 80 -3.05 -9.03 4.73
N SER A 81 -1.73 -9.22 4.79
CA SER A 81 -0.92 -9.66 3.67
C SER A 81 -0.35 -11.04 3.96
N HIS A 82 -0.39 -11.93 2.97
CA HIS A 82 0.34 -13.18 2.98
C HIS A 82 1.31 -13.21 1.82
N TYR A 83 2.58 -13.34 2.15
CA TYR A 83 3.68 -13.53 1.21
C TYR A 83 4.00 -15.00 1.08
N HIS A 84 4.33 -15.43 -0.14
CA HIS A 84 4.75 -16.78 -0.45
C HIS A 84 6.00 -16.76 -1.32
N GLY A 85 6.99 -17.57 -0.97
CA GLY A 85 8.26 -17.73 -1.69
C GLY A 85 8.90 -19.11 -1.42
N SER A 86 10.15 -19.27 -1.86
CA SER A 86 10.90 -20.52 -1.78
C SER A 86 11.99 -20.50 -0.69
N LEU A 87 12.11 -21.58 0.08
CA LEU A 87 13.18 -21.77 1.06
C LEU A 87 14.53 -21.94 0.37
N GLN A 88 14.56 -22.64 -0.77
CA GLN A 88 15.76 -22.79 -1.59
C GLN A 88 16.31 -21.42 -2.00
N GLU A 89 15.45 -20.51 -2.47
CA GLU A 89 15.89 -19.14 -2.80
C GLU A 89 16.34 -18.35 -1.57
N LEU A 90 15.60 -18.45 -0.46
CA LEU A 90 15.94 -17.72 0.78
C LEU A 90 17.25 -18.18 1.42
N THR A 91 17.69 -19.41 1.13
CA THR A 91 18.93 -19.98 1.68
C THR A 91 20.11 -19.92 0.71
N ASP A 92 19.89 -19.52 -0.55
CA ASP A 92 20.94 -19.35 -1.53
C ASP A 92 21.56 -17.94 -1.42
N PRO A 93 22.84 -17.82 -1.00
CA PRO A 93 23.50 -16.52 -0.89
C PRO A 93 23.73 -15.82 -2.24
N ALA A 94 23.56 -16.52 -3.37
CA ALA A 94 23.61 -15.91 -4.70
C ALA A 94 22.30 -15.19 -5.07
N VAL A 95 21.19 -15.48 -4.38
CA VAL A 95 19.90 -14.85 -4.62
C VAL A 95 19.81 -13.54 -3.82
N THR A 96 19.83 -12.41 -4.53
CA THR A 96 19.66 -11.07 -3.94
C THR A 96 18.23 -10.56 -4.00
N MET A 97 17.36 -11.23 -4.76
CA MET A 97 15.94 -10.94 -4.88
C MET A 97 15.20 -12.25 -5.16
N ALA A 98 14.61 -12.84 -4.12
CA ALA A 98 13.75 -14.02 -4.26
C ALA A 98 12.47 -13.67 -5.02
N ASP A 99 11.99 -14.63 -5.82
CA ASP A 99 10.66 -14.58 -6.39
C ASP A 99 9.63 -14.70 -5.26
N THR A 100 8.63 -13.83 -5.27
CA THR A 100 7.65 -13.74 -4.18
C THR A 100 6.30 -13.34 -4.72
N THR A 101 5.27 -13.99 -4.24
CA THR A 101 3.87 -13.59 -4.47
C THR A 101 3.27 -13.01 -3.20
N VAL A 102 2.25 -12.18 -3.37
CA VAL A 102 1.47 -11.62 -2.26
C VAL A 102 -0.01 -11.82 -2.53
N SER A 103 -0.74 -12.23 -1.51
CA SER A 103 -2.18 -12.05 -1.43
C SER A 103 -2.47 -11.04 -0.33
N PHE A 104 -3.35 -10.11 -0.64
CA PHE A 104 -3.67 -8.99 0.24
C PHE A 104 -5.18 -8.87 0.36
N ALA A 105 -5.66 -8.67 1.58
CA ALA A 105 -7.04 -8.35 1.86
C ALA A 105 -7.09 -7.18 2.83
N GLU A 106 -8.03 -6.26 2.61
CA GLU A 106 -8.25 -5.14 3.51
C GLU A 106 -9.73 -4.91 3.74
N VAL A 107 -10.02 -4.34 4.91
CA VAL A 107 -11.27 -3.67 5.22
C VAL A 107 -10.95 -2.21 5.52
N THR A 108 -11.62 -1.31 4.83
CA THR A 108 -11.39 0.14 4.99
C THR A 108 -12.70 0.86 5.29
N GLY A 109 -12.60 2.04 5.90
CA GLY A 109 -13.69 3.00 5.85
C GLY A 109 -14.01 3.45 4.41
N TRP A 110 -15.10 4.20 4.22
CA TRP A 110 -15.41 4.78 2.91
C TRP A 110 -14.28 5.69 2.41
N GLN A 111 -13.94 5.54 1.13
CA GLN A 111 -13.00 6.43 0.43
C GLN A 111 -13.56 7.84 0.36
N ASN A 112 -12.69 8.86 0.46
CA ASN A 112 -13.11 10.27 0.44
C ASN A 112 -13.95 10.62 -0.80
N TRP A 113 -13.53 10.17 -1.99
CA TRP A 113 -14.21 10.48 -3.24
C TRP A 113 -15.63 9.93 -3.31
N MET A 114 -16.00 8.97 -2.44
CA MET A 114 -17.33 8.37 -2.45
C MET A 114 -18.38 9.24 -1.76
N ASN A 115 -17.99 10.31 -1.05
CA ASN A 115 -18.92 11.24 -0.39
C ASN A 115 -19.99 10.53 0.47
N MET A 116 -19.57 9.55 1.27
CA MET A 116 -20.49 8.73 2.07
C MET A 116 -20.83 9.36 3.43
N GLY A 117 -20.18 10.47 3.82
CA GLY A 117 -20.43 11.16 5.08
C GLY A 117 -20.32 10.22 6.28
N SER A 118 -21.32 10.28 7.16
CA SER A 118 -21.46 9.44 8.36
C SER A 118 -22.21 8.13 8.12
N ARG A 119 -22.39 7.70 6.86
CA ARG A 119 -23.07 6.42 6.57
C ARG A 119 -22.23 5.25 7.08
N ASP A 120 -22.86 4.36 7.83
CA ASP A 120 -22.25 3.11 8.27
C ASP A 120 -21.78 2.27 7.07
N GLY A 121 -20.63 1.62 7.23
CA GLY A 121 -20.07 0.70 6.25
C GLY A 121 -18.65 1.05 5.83
N GLY A 122 -18.18 0.37 4.80
CA GLY A 122 -16.82 0.46 4.33
C GLY A 122 -16.61 -0.37 3.07
N LEU A 123 -15.34 -0.56 2.71
CA LEU A 123 -14.94 -1.37 1.58
C LEU A 123 -14.21 -2.61 2.04
N THR A 124 -14.30 -3.65 1.22
CA THR A 124 -13.42 -4.82 1.32
C THR A 124 -12.76 -5.00 -0.03
N SER A 125 -11.42 -5.07 -0.03
CA SER A 125 -10.64 -5.32 -1.23
C SER A 125 -9.88 -6.63 -1.08
N ARG A 126 -9.64 -7.30 -2.20
CA ARG A 126 -8.73 -8.44 -2.29
C ARG A 126 -7.86 -8.25 -3.51
N THR A 127 -6.55 -8.39 -3.35
CA THR A 127 -5.60 -8.25 -4.44
C THR A 127 -4.57 -9.37 -4.37
N PHE A 128 -3.97 -9.64 -5.53
CA PHE A 128 -2.90 -10.60 -5.69
C PHE A 128 -1.80 -9.93 -6.50
N GLY A 129 -0.56 -10.19 -6.14
CA GLY A 129 0.59 -9.57 -6.75
C GLY A 129 1.81 -10.48 -6.74
N ARG A 130 2.84 -10.02 -7.42
CA ARG A 130 4.17 -10.61 -7.36
C ARG A 130 5.21 -9.50 -7.27
N LYS A 131 6.33 -9.80 -6.64
CA LYS A 131 7.52 -8.94 -6.69
C LYS A 131 8.05 -8.90 -8.12
N VAL A 132 8.49 -7.73 -8.56
CA VAL A 132 9.13 -7.54 -9.87
C VAL A 132 10.43 -6.76 -9.70
N ALA A 133 11.40 -7.02 -10.56
CA ALA A 133 12.74 -6.44 -10.46
C ALA A 133 12.80 -4.97 -10.91
N SER A 134 11.85 -4.53 -11.72
CA SER A 134 11.90 -3.23 -12.38
C SER A 134 10.52 -2.74 -12.80
N PHE A 135 10.41 -1.45 -13.07
CA PHE A 135 9.17 -0.79 -13.44
C PHE A 135 8.56 -1.33 -14.74
N ASP A 136 9.36 -1.63 -15.75
CA ASP A 136 8.92 -2.17 -17.04
C ASP A 136 8.25 -3.56 -16.92
N MET A 137 8.60 -4.34 -15.89
CA MET A 137 7.97 -5.61 -15.55
C MET A 137 6.58 -5.48 -14.90
N MET A 138 6.16 -4.26 -14.55
CA MET A 138 4.79 -4.00 -14.09
C MET A 138 3.76 -4.22 -15.22
N PRO A 139 2.52 -4.60 -14.90
CA PRO A 139 1.48 -4.80 -15.90
C PRO A 139 1.31 -3.58 -16.81
N GLN A 140 1.25 -3.79 -18.13
CA GLN A 140 1.16 -2.71 -19.12
C GLN A 140 0.02 -1.72 -18.79
N LYS A 141 -1.17 -2.25 -18.48
CA LYS A 141 -2.33 -1.42 -18.11
C LYS A 141 -2.06 -0.53 -16.89
N TRP A 142 -1.29 -1.01 -15.92
CA TRP A 142 -0.93 -0.21 -14.75
C TRP A 142 0.06 0.90 -15.13
N ARG A 143 1.07 0.59 -15.96
CA ARG A 143 2.01 1.60 -16.48
C ARG A 143 1.30 2.67 -17.31
N ASP A 144 0.34 2.29 -18.15
CA ASP A 144 -0.45 3.23 -18.95
C ASP A 144 -1.26 4.19 -18.07
N LEU A 145 -1.91 3.66 -17.03
CA LEU A 145 -2.66 4.47 -16.07
C LEU A 145 -1.75 5.40 -15.27
N LEU A 146 -0.55 4.95 -14.89
CA LEU A 146 0.41 5.81 -14.22
C LEU A 146 0.88 6.94 -15.14
N ALA A 147 1.21 6.65 -16.41
CA ALA A 147 1.61 7.66 -17.38
C ALA A 147 0.51 8.71 -17.63
N GLU A 148 -0.76 8.30 -17.58
CA GLU A 148 -1.90 9.22 -17.68
C GLU A 148 -2.06 10.10 -16.43
N LYS A 149 -1.90 9.53 -15.23
CA LYS A 149 -2.23 10.21 -13.96
C LYS A 149 -1.05 10.93 -13.29
N ALA A 150 0.16 10.46 -13.51
CA ALA A 150 1.39 10.98 -12.92
C ALA A 150 2.55 10.83 -13.92
N PRO A 151 2.54 11.59 -15.03
CA PRO A 151 3.51 11.43 -16.12
C PRO A 151 4.96 11.60 -15.66
N ASP A 152 5.23 12.51 -14.73
CA ASP A 152 6.57 12.74 -14.19
C ASP A 152 7.10 11.52 -13.43
N ILE A 153 6.23 10.84 -12.65
CA ILE A 153 6.57 9.60 -11.95
C ILE A 153 6.75 8.46 -12.96
N ALA A 154 5.91 8.38 -13.99
CA ALA A 154 6.03 7.35 -15.00
C ALA A 154 7.30 7.49 -15.86
N ALA A 155 7.77 8.72 -16.07
CA ALA A 155 8.98 9.01 -16.83
C ALA A 155 10.25 8.60 -16.06
N ASP A 156 10.30 8.86 -14.75
CA ASP A 156 11.41 8.46 -13.88
C ASP A 156 10.94 8.06 -12.47
N PRO A 157 10.50 6.80 -12.27
CA PRO A 157 10.00 6.33 -10.98
C PRO A 157 11.05 6.35 -9.88
N VAL A 158 12.34 6.26 -10.23
CA VAL A 158 13.43 6.25 -9.26
C VAL A 158 13.70 7.67 -8.79
N ALA A 159 13.84 8.64 -9.70
CA ALA A 159 14.01 10.05 -9.33
C ALA A 159 12.81 10.60 -8.55
N ALA A 160 11.60 10.08 -8.80
CA ALA A 160 10.41 10.43 -8.01
C ALA A 160 10.54 10.10 -6.52
N LEU A 161 11.43 9.17 -6.13
CA LEU A 161 11.69 8.83 -4.73
C LEU A 161 12.50 9.91 -3.99
N ASP A 162 13.27 10.72 -4.72
CA ASP A 162 14.05 11.84 -4.16
C ASP A 162 13.23 13.14 -4.05
N GLY A 163 11.97 13.12 -4.50
CA GLY A 163 11.08 14.27 -4.45
C GLY A 163 10.58 14.61 -3.04
N PRO A 164 9.95 15.77 -2.85
CA PRO A 164 9.27 16.08 -1.60
C PRO A 164 8.07 15.13 -1.39
N ALA A 165 7.81 14.73 -0.15
CA ALA A 165 6.55 14.08 0.21
C ALA A 165 5.38 14.98 -0.20
N ALA A 166 4.35 14.41 -0.83
CA ALA A 166 3.18 15.21 -1.18
C ALA A 166 2.41 15.54 0.11
N GLU A 167 1.85 16.74 0.20
CA GLU A 167 0.86 17.07 1.22
C GLU A 167 -0.53 16.78 0.65
N PHE A 168 -1.46 16.26 1.47
CA PHE A 168 -2.86 16.30 1.11
C PHE A 168 -3.26 17.77 0.92
N ASP A 169 -4.01 18.07 -0.14
CA ASP A 169 -4.55 19.42 -0.31
C ASP A 169 -5.35 19.80 0.96
N ARG A 170 -5.13 21.02 1.45
CA ARG A 170 -5.92 21.61 2.53
C ARG A 170 -7.35 21.91 2.08
#